data_AF-A0AAN8VLZ7-F1
#
_entry.id   AF-A0AAN8VLZ7-F1
#
_cell.length_a   1.000
_cell.length_b   1.000
_cell.length_c   1.000
_cell.angle_alpha   90.00
_cell.angle_beta   90.00
_cell.angle_gamma   90.00
#
_symmetry.space_group_name_H-M   'P 1'
#
loop_
_entity.id
_entity.type
_entity.pdbx_description
1 polymer ?
#
loop_
_entity_poly.entity_id
_entity_poly.type
_entity_poly.pdbx_seq_one_letter_code
_entity_poly.pdbx_strand_id
1 'polypeptide(L)'
;MASSKCNDLVGDTDFIEWQEAEKQFKISPRGLNIVMGNNDHYWKLFKSENGSEVAELMQVCWLEVVGCVENARPGTKYQVGFRVALKPNATGWDECTAIMVAKLGKSGKMIPIGIDLSQYYGKGLVEIPAEPLVVEVPQQASPSEQKISFGLYEIKQGNWKRGLEVHYAFVREIGSV
;
A
#
# COMPACT_ATOMS: atom_id res chain seq x y z
N MET A 1 3.52 8.01 29.36
CA MET A 1 4.02 8.30 28.00
C MET A 1 3.37 7.32 27.04
N ALA A 2 2.29 7.71 26.38
CA ALA A 2 1.66 6.86 25.37
C ALA A 2 2.40 7.08 24.05
N SER A 3 3.28 6.13 23.70
CA SER A 3 3.67 5.92 22.31
C SER A 3 2.38 5.64 21.54
N SER A 4 1.90 6.62 20.79
CA SER A 4 0.81 6.38 19.86
C SER A 4 1.41 5.65 18.67
N LYS A 5 1.42 4.33 18.82
CA LYS A 5 1.78 3.35 17.80
C LYS A 5 0.94 3.61 16.55
N CYS A 6 1.44 3.14 15.42
CA CYS A 6 0.70 3.11 14.18
C CYS A 6 -0.53 2.17 14.15
N ASN A 7 -0.91 1.59 15.29
CA ASN A 7 -1.93 0.55 15.46
C ASN A 7 -3.27 0.75 14.74
N ASP A 8 -3.72 1.99 14.48
CA ASP A 8 -5.01 2.21 13.80
C ASP A 8 -4.92 2.00 12.27
N LEU A 9 -3.72 2.03 11.69
CA LEU A 9 -3.48 1.92 10.25
C LEU A 9 -2.61 0.72 9.85
N VAL A 10 -2.05 -0.01 10.82
CA VAL A 10 -1.24 -1.20 10.57
C VAL A 10 -2.13 -2.43 10.73
N GLY A 11 -1.96 -3.40 9.83
CA GLY A 11 -2.44 -4.76 10.07
C GLY A 11 -1.59 -5.47 11.13
N ASP A 12 -1.27 -6.72 10.91
CA ASP A 12 -0.37 -7.48 11.77
C ASP A 12 1.10 -7.13 11.48
N THR A 13 1.81 -6.59 12.48
CA THR A 13 3.21 -6.18 12.35
C THR A 13 4.16 -7.33 12.04
N ASP A 14 3.78 -8.58 12.35
CA ASP A 14 4.59 -9.76 12.05
C ASP A 14 4.69 -10.03 10.53
N PHE A 15 3.88 -9.33 9.73
CA PHE A 15 3.85 -9.41 8.27
C PHE A 15 4.52 -8.20 7.59
N ILE A 16 5.32 -7.45 8.34
CA ILE A 16 6.19 -6.38 7.86
C ILE A 16 7.64 -6.80 8.02
N GLU A 17 8.32 -7.00 6.88
CA GLU A 17 9.69 -7.51 6.85
C GLU A 17 10.63 -6.49 6.21
N TRP A 18 11.78 -6.22 6.84
CA TRP A 18 12.86 -5.51 6.18
C TRP A 18 13.65 -6.47 5.27
N GLN A 19 13.78 -6.09 4.00
CA GLN A 19 14.55 -6.82 3.00
C GLN A 19 15.82 -6.04 2.68
N GLU A 20 16.96 -6.54 3.16
CA GLU A 20 18.25 -5.83 3.07
C GLU A 20 18.72 -5.65 1.63
N ALA A 21 18.55 -6.65 0.76
CA ALA A 21 19.06 -6.60 -0.62
C ALA A 21 18.32 -5.54 -1.48
N GLU A 22 17.02 -5.38 -1.23
CA GLU A 22 16.12 -4.46 -1.91
C GLU A 22 16.00 -3.12 -1.16
N LYS A 23 16.58 -3.03 0.05
CA LYS A 23 16.47 -1.90 0.98
C LYS A 23 15.04 -1.42 1.15
N GLN A 24 14.13 -2.36 1.40
CA GLN A 24 12.71 -2.06 1.51
C GLN A 24 12.06 -2.75 2.69
N PHE A 25 11.08 -2.08 3.28
CA PHE A 25 10.04 -2.78 4.03
C PHE A 25 9.08 -3.40 3.02
N LYS A 26 8.89 -4.72 3.11
CA LYS A 26 7.85 -5.45 2.39
C LYS A 26 6.71 -5.74 3.37
N ILE A 27 5.51 -5.30 3.02
CA ILE A 27 4.30 -5.50 3.81
C ILE A 27 3.41 -6.49 3.09
N SER A 28 3.32 -7.71 3.60
CA SER A 28 2.38 -8.73 3.07
C SER A 28 0.93 -8.33 3.36
N PRO A 29 -0.09 -8.92 2.69
CA PRO A 29 -1.46 -8.45 2.81
C PRO A 29 -2.01 -8.37 4.24
N ARG A 30 -1.59 -9.28 5.14
CA ARG A 30 -1.96 -9.23 6.56
C ARG A 30 -1.33 -8.08 7.35
N GLY A 31 -0.21 -7.54 6.90
CA GLY A 31 0.40 -6.34 7.48
C GLY A 31 -0.30 -5.05 7.04
N LEU A 32 -1.22 -5.13 6.08
CA LEU A 32 -2.06 -4.03 5.64
C LEU A 32 -3.39 -4.03 6.42
N ASN A 33 -3.91 -2.83 6.69
CA ASN A 33 -5.29 -2.65 7.09
C ASN A 33 -6.16 -2.53 5.83
N ILE A 34 -6.93 -3.57 5.54
CA ILE A 34 -7.84 -3.64 4.39
C ILE A 34 -9.27 -3.50 4.90
N VAL A 35 -9.98 -2.45 4.48
CA VAL A 35 -11.38 -2.26 4.85
C VAL A 35 -12.21 -3.41 4.26
N MET A 36 -13.00 -4.06 5.13
CA MET A 36 -13.73 -5.30 4.83
C MET A 36 -12.84 -6.50 4.48
N GLY A 37 -11.53 -6.43 4.74
CA GLY A 37 -10.55 -7.47 4.39
C GLY A 37 -10.72 -8.80 5.13
N ASN A 38 -11.48 -8.81 6.22
CA ASN A 38 -11.82 -10.02 6.99
C ASN A 38 -13.10 -10.71 6.53
N ASN A 39 -13.72 -10.23 5.44
CA ASN A 39 -14.93 -10.80 4.89
C ASN A 39 -14.67 -11.37 3.49
N ASP A 40 -14.72 -12.70 3.40
CA ASP A 40 -14.43 -13.47 2.17
C ASP A 40 -15.38 -13.16 1.00
N HIS A 41 -16.52 -12.51 1.25
CA HIS A 41 -17.40 -12.01 0.19
C HIS A 41 -16.79 -10.82 -0.58
N TYR A 42 -15.92 -10.05 0.09
CA TYR A 42 -15.30 -8.84 -0.44
C TYR A 42 -13.82 -9.04 -0.76
N TRP A 43 -13.10 -9.78 0.09
CA TRP A 43 -11.67 -10.02 -0.05
C TRP A 43 -11.33 -11.48 0.23
N LYS A 44 -10.63 -12.13 -0.69
CA LYS A 44 -10.15 -13.49 -0.50
C LYS A 44 -8.65 -13.50 -0.29
N LEU A 45 -8.21 -13.96 0.88
CA LEU A 45 -6.79 -14.19 1.15
C LEU A 45 -6.40 -15.63 0.74
N PHE A 46 -5.34 -15.78 -0.03
CA PHE A 46 -4.81 -17.09 -0.41
C PHE A 46 -3.28 -17.06 -0.55
N LYS A 47 -2.66 -18.23 -0.72
CA LYS A 47 -1.23 -18.34 -1.03
C LYS A 47 -1.04 -18.60 -2.52
N SER A 48 -0.18 -17.82 -3.14
CA SER A 48 0.30 -18.06 -4.51
C SER A 48 1.19 -19.31 -4.57
N GLU A 49 1.55 -19.75 -5.79
CA GLU A 49 2.34 -20.96 -6.01
C GLU A 49 3.70 -20.95 -5.29
N ASN A 50 4.30 -19.77 -5.11
CA ASN A 50 5.56 -19.61 -4.39
C ASN A 50 5.39 -19.49 -2.86
N GLY A 51 4.17 -19.67 -2.35
CA GLY A 51 3.85 -19.61 -0.93
C GLY A 51 3.57 -18.20 -0.39
N SER A 52 3.73 -17.14 -1.20
CA SER A 52 3.44 -15.75 -0.78
C SER A 52 1.94 -15.51 -0.65
N GLU A 53 1.52 -14.80 0.39
CA GLU A 53 0.13 -14.38 0.59
C GLU A 53 -0.29 -13.34 -0.46
N VAL A 54 -1.55 -13.44 -0.91
CA VAL A 54 -2.18 -12.54 -1.88
C VAL A 54 -3.61 -12.26 -1.42
N ALA A 55 -4.00 -10.98 -1.42
CA ALA A 55 -5.39 -10.56 -1.19
C ALA A 55 -6.07 -10.23 -2.52
N GLU A 56 -7.05 -11.03 -2.93
CA GLU A 56 -7.88 -10.79 -4.11
C GLU A 56 -9.15 -10.03 -3.72
N LEU A 57 -9.43 -8.95 -4.45
CA LEU A 57 -10.67 -8.19 -4.37
C LEU A 57 -11.78 -8.93 -5.12
N MET A 58 -12.73 -9.50 -4.37
CA MET A 58 -13.85 -10.26 -4.93
C MET A 58 -14.87 -9.33 -5.59
N GLN A 59 -15.32 -8.30 -4.86
CA GLN A 59 -16.15 -7.20 -5.37
C GLN A 59 -16.33 -6.12 -4.31
N VAL A 60 -16.09 -4.83 -4.58
CA VAL A 60 -16.47 -3.72 -3.69
C VAL A 60 -16.87 -2.48 -4.49
N CYS A 61 -17.63 -1.57 -3.91
CA CYS A 61 -17.86 -0.21 -4.45
C CYS A 61 -17.01 0.86 -3.74
N TRP A 62 -16.28 0.47 -2.68
CA TRP A 62 -15.35 1.30 -1.90
C TRP A 62 -14.08 0.49 -1.67
N LEU A 63 -12.93 1.01 -2.12
CA LEU A 63 -11.61 0.44 -1.90
C LEU A 63 -10.81 1.29 -0.90
N GLU A 64 -10.29 0.65 0.13
CA GLU A 64 -9.32 1.25 1.06
C GLU A 64 -8.37 0.17 1.58
N VAL A 65 -7.09 0.33 1.21
CA VAL A 65 -5.97 -0.53 1.62
C VAL A 65 -4.89 0.37 2.18
N VAL A 66 -4.59 0.24 3.47
CA VAL A 66 -3.70 1.15 4.19
C VAL A 66 -2.54 0.37 4.80
N GLY A 67 -1.36 0.98 4.81
CA GLY A 67 -0.17 0.42 5.43
C GLY A 67 0.64 1.50 6.13
N CYS A 68 1.56 1.05 6.97
CA CYS A 68 2.43 1.93 7.70
C CYS A 68 3.71 1.23 8.15
N VAL A 69 4.81 1.97 8.12
CA VAL A 69 6.10 1.53 8.65
C VAL A 69 6.58 2.54 9.68
N GLU A 70 7.21 2.02 10.73
CA GLU A 70 7.87 2.80 11.77
C GLU A 70 9.40 2.70 11.57
N ASN A 71 10.15 3.61 12.20
CA ASN A 71 11.62 3.65 12.15
C ASN A 71 12.20 3.88 10.74
N ALA A 72 11.53 4.69 9.92
CA ALA A 72 12.10 5.19 8.67
C ALA A 72 13.35 6.03 8.98
N ARG A 73 14.45 5.78 8.26
CA ARG A 73 15.75 6.37 8.58
C ARG A 73 15.74 7.88 8.32
N PRO A 74 16.20 8.71 9.28
CA PRO A 74 16.41 10.14 9.04
C PRO A 74 17.36 10.40 7.87
N GLY A 75 17.12 11.49 7.13
CA GLY A 75 17.95 11.91 5.99
C GLY A 75 17.81 11.00 4.76
N THR A 76 16.71 10.24 4.66
CA THR A 76 16.50 9.24 3.61
C THR A 76 15.20 9.54 2.83
N LYS A 77 15.25 9.31 1.51
CA LYS A 77 14.08 9.34 0.63
C LYS A 77 13.54 7.93 0.44
N TYR A 78 12.24 7.79 0.58
CA TYR A 78 11.53 6.54 0.39
C TYR A 78 10.56 6.65 -0.77
N GLN A 79 10.57 5.66 -1.65
CA GLN A 79 9.45 5.40 -2.55
C GLN A 79 8.45 4.50 -1.84
N VAL A 80 7.17 4.81 -1.98
CA VAL A 80 6.06 3.99 -1.48
C VAL A 80 5.27 3.44 -2.66
N GLY A 81 4.78 2.21 -2.56
CA GLY A 81 3.95 1.61 -3.60
C GLY A 81 3.34 0.27 -3.23
N PHE A 82 2.63 -0.31 -4.18
CA PHE A 82 2.05 -1.66 -4.10
C PHE A 82 2.51 -2.51 -5.27
N ARG A 83 2.75 -3.79 -5.02
CA ARG A 83 2.88 -4.81 -6.05
C ARG A 83 1.51 -5.47 -6.24
N VAL A 84 0.93 -5.29 -7.42
CA VAL A 84 -0.45 -5.69 -7.72
C VAL A 84 -0.56 -6.39 -9.07
N ALA A 85 -1.66 -7.12 -9.27
CA ALA A 85 -2.06 -7.63 -10.58
C ALA A 85 -3.58 -7.40 -10.78
N LEU A 86 -4.00 -7.29 -12.04
CA LEU A 86 -5.40 -7.37 -12.42
C LEU A 86 -5.64 -8.72 -13.09
N LYS A 87 -6.55 -9.51 -12.52
CA LYS A 87 -6.96 -10.80 -13.09
C LYS A 87 -7.59 -10.60 -14.47
N PRO A 88 -7.58 -11.63 -15.34
CA PRO A 88 -8.23 -11.54 -16.65
C PRO A 88 -9.72 -11.17 -16.61
N ASN A 89 -10.40 -11.46 -15.50
CA ASN A 89 -11.81 -11.13 -15.26
C ASN A 89 -12.02 -9.90 -14.35
N ALA A 90 -10.99 -9.07 -14.15
CA ALA A 90 -11.11 -7.84 -13.39
C ALA A 90 -11.98 -6.82 -14.16
N THR A 91 -12.86 -6.11 -13.46
CA THR A 91 -13.82 -5.17 -14.06
C THR A 91 -14.01 -3.95 -13.16
N GLY A 92 -14.53 -2.87 -13.74
CA GLY A 92 -14.90 -1.66 -13.00
C GLY A 92 -13.74 -0.70 -12.76
N TRP A 93 -12.62 -0.87 -13.47
CA TRP A 93 -11.43 -0.02 -13.36
C TRP A 93 -11.34 1.05 -14.46
N ASP A 94 -12.02 0.87 -15.60
CA ASP A 94 -11.94 1.72 -16.80
C ASP A 94 -12.40 3.17 -16.57
N GLU A 95 -13.41 3.35 -15.72
CA GLU A 95 -14.01 4.66 -15.46
C GLU A 95 -13.55 5.24 -14.13
N CYS A 96 -12.52 4.64 -13.48
CA CYS A 96 -12.08 5.05 -12.16
C CYS A 96 -10.59 5.34 -12.03
N THR A 97 -10.29 6.45 -11.38
CA THR A 97 -8.95 6.77 -10.90
C THR A 97 -8.85 6.42 -9.42
N ALA A 98 -8.05 5.40 -9.10
CA ALA A 98 -7.63 5.16 -7.73
C ALA A 98 -6.66 6.27 -7.30
N ILE A 99 -6.58 6.53 -6.01
CA ILE A 99 -5.67 7.53 -5.44
C ILE A 99 -4.77 6.80 -4.47
N MET A 100 -3.46 6.95 -4.62
CA MET A 100 -2.52 6.56 -3.58
C MET A 100 -2.09 7.81 -2.82
N VAL A 101 -2.00 7.69 -1.50
CA VAL A 101 -1.59 8.78 -0.63
C VAL A 101 -0.48 8.29 0.28
N ALA A 102 0.56 9.10 0.48
CA ALA A 102 1.58 8.87 1.49
C ALA A 102 1.73 10.08 2.41
N LYS A 103 2.18 9.84 3.64
CA LYS A 103 2.34 10.86 4.67
C LYS A 103 3.46 10.49 5.63
N LEU A 104 4.26 11.49 6.00
CA LEU A 104 5.27 11.38 7.06
C LEU A 104 4.70 11.84 8.41
N GLY A 105 4.90 11.04 9.45
CA GLY A 105 4.47 11.34 10.82
C GLY A 105 2.97 11.61 10.95
N LYS A 106 2.57 12.18 12.09
CA LYS A 106 1.15 12.48 12.36
C LYS A 106 0.65 13.78 11.74
N SER A 107 1.50 14.79 11.63
CA SER A 107 1.17 16.13 11.15
C SER A 107 1.67 16.41 9.74
N GLY A 108 2.37 15.46 9.11
CA GLY A 108 2.92 15.68 7.77
C GLY A 108 1.83 15.88 6.71
N LYS A 109 2.23 16.58 5.65
CA LYS A 109 1.39 16.80 4.48
C LYS A 109 1.12 15.46 3.79
N MET A 110 -0.13 15.26 3.38
CA MET A 110 -0.51 14.16 2.51
C MET A 110 -0.03 14.44 1.08
N ILE A 111 0.62 13.45 0.48
CA ILE A 111 1.13 13.49 -0.89
C ILE A 111 0.26 12.52 -1.72
N PRO A 112 -0.72 13.02 -2.48
CA PRO A 112 -1.58 12.17 -3.31
C PRO A 112 -0.99 11.97 -4.71
N ILE A 113 -1.27 10.81 -5.32
CA ILE A 113 -1.07 10.54 -6.74
C ILE A 113 -2.26 9.76 -7.30
N GLY A 114 -2.73 10.16 -8.48
CA GLY A 114 -3.78 9.45 -9.21
C GLY A 114 -3.20 8.24 -9.95
N ILE A 115 -3.91 7.13 -9.90
CA ILE A 115 -3.55 5.87 -10.55
C ILE A 115 -4.75 5.42 -11.38
N ASP A 116 -4.59 5.46 -12.70
CA ASP A 116 -5.47 4.70 -13.58
C ASP A 116 -5.05 3.23 -13.52
N LEU A 117 -5.89 2.37 -12.93
CA LEU A 117 -5.60 0.94 -12.82
C LEU A 117 -5.93 0.19 -14.11
N SER A 118 -6.83 0.71 -14.96
CA SER A 118 -7.23 0.05 -16.20
C SER A 118 -6.05 -0.13 -17.17
N GLN A 119 -5.05 0.75 -17.13
CA GLN A 119 -3.84 0.62 -17.94
C GLN A 119 -3.03 -0.66 -17.65
N TYR A 120 -3.31 -1.38 -16.55
CA TYR A 120 -2.62 -2.60 -16.16
C TYR A 120 -3.36 -3.89 -16.52
N TYR A 121 -4.51 -3.80 -17.20
CA TYR A 121 -5.18 -4.97 -17.76
C TYR A 121 -4.21 -5.81 -18.62
N GLY A 122 -4.14 -7.11 -18.32
CA GLY A 122 -3.29 -8.06 -19.05
C GLY A 122 -1.78 -7.88 -18.86
N LYS A 123 -1.30 -6.95 -18.03
CA LYS A 123 0.15 -6.73 -17.79
C LYS A 123 0.77 -7.68 -16.76
N GLY A 124 -0.05 -8.50 -16.11
CA GLY A 124 0.39 -9.36 -15.01
C GLY A 124 0.78 -8.53 -13.78
N LEU A 125 1.84 -8.98 -13.09
CA LEU A 125 2.28 -8.38 -11.83
C LEU A 125 3.10 -7.10 -12.08
N VAL A 126 2.67 -5.98 -11.50
CA VAL A 126 3.25 -4.64 -11.68
C VAL A 126 3.46 -3.92 -10.34
N GLU A 127 4.40 -2.98 -10.28
CA GLU A 127 4.49 -2.02 -9.17
C GLU A 127 3.71 -0.75 -9.54
N ILE A 128 2.90 -0.27 -8.60
CA ILE A 128 2.15 0.99 -8.72
C ILE A 128 2.52 1.92 -7.56
N PRO A 129 2.45 3.24 -7.78
CA PRO A 129 2.27 3.95 -9.05
C PRO A 129 3.49 3.79 -9.99
N ALA A 130 3.28 4.01 -11.29
CA ALA A 130 4.37 4.03 -12.27
C ALA A 130 5.32 5.22 -12.04
N GLU A 131 4.76 6.39 -11.69
CA GLU A 131 5.53 7.53 -11.21
C GLU A 131 5.76 7.39 -9.70
N PRO A 132 7.01 7.35 -9.20
CA PRO A 132 7.30 7.11 -7.79
C PRO A 132 6.63 8.12 -6.85
N LEU A 133 5.86 7.62 -5.87
CA LEU A 133 5.39 8.44 -4.76
C LEU A 133 6.49 8.51 -3.69
N VAL A 134 7.15 9.67 -3.60
CA VAL A 134 8.33 9.87 -2.74
C VAL A 134 7.98 10.59 -1.44
N VAL A 135 8.49 10.07 -0.33
CA VAL A 135 8.45 10.67 1.00
C VAL A 135 9.87 10.92 1.47
N GLU A 136 10.15 12.14 1.92
CA GLU A 136 11.47 12.54 2.42
C GLU A 136 11.45 12.60 3.94
N VAL A 137 12.35 11.89 4.61
CA VAL A 137 12.50 11.93 6.07
C VAL A 137 13.60 12.92 6.43
N PRO A 138 13.30 14.03 7.14
CA PRO A 138 14.32 15.01 7.54
C PRO A 138 15.45 14.39 8.37
N GLN A 139 16.66 14.95 8.28
CA GLN A 139 17.81 14.42 9.02
C GLN A 139 17.66 14.55 10.55
N GLN A 140 16.90 15.54 11.02
CA GLN A 140 16.58 15.77 12.44
C GLN A 140 15.20 15.21 12.83
N ALA A 141 14.63 14.30 12.05
CA ALA A 141 13.31 13.73 12.33
C ALA A 141 13.26 13.05 13.71
N SER A 142 12.32 13.48 14.54
CA SER A 142 12.00 12.83 15.81
C SER A 142 11.39 11.44 15.57
N PRO A 143 11.34 10.54 16.57
CA PRO A 143 10.76 9.21 16.39
C PRO A 143 9.31 9.22 15.87
N SER A 144 8.51 10.24 16.22
CA SER A 144 7.13 10.37 15.72
C SER A 144 7.04 10.83 14.26
N GLU A 145 8.12 11.38 13.73
CA GLU A 145 8.30 11.79 12.33
C GLU A 145 8.96 10.69 11.49
N GLN A 146 9.51 9.65 12.10
CA GLN A 146 10.09 8.47 11.40
C GLN A 146 9.03 7.41 11.05
N LYS A 147 7.78 7.86 10.84
CA LYS A 147 6.65 7.01 10.51
C LYS A 147 6.15 7.36 9.12
N ILE A 148 6.08 6.39 8.23
CA ILE A 148 5.52 6.58 6.89
C ILE A 148 4.20 5.80 6.84
N SER A 149 3.10 6.52 6.67
CA SER A 149 1.77 5.93 6.46
C SER A 149 1.34 6.16 5.03
N PHE A 150 0.67 5.19 4.44
CA PHE A 150 0.23 5.26 3.05
C PHE A 150 -1.02 4.44 2.81
N GLY A 151 -1.72 4.70 1.71
CA GLY A 151 -2.86 3.88 1.33
C GLY A 151 -3.27 4.05 -0.12
N LEU A 152 -4.00 3.07 -0.62
CA LEU A 152 -4.64 3.02 -1.93
C LEU A 152 -6.16 3.11 -1.74
N TYR A 153 -6.77 4.07 -2.43
CA TYR A 153 -8.17 4.44 -2.24
C TYR A 153 -8.91 4.50 -3.57
N GLU A 154 -10.15 4.02 -3.59
CA GLU A 154 -11.15 4.42 -4.58
C GLU A 154 -12.50 4.46 -3.85
N ILE A 155 -12.92 5.66 -3.46
CA ILE A 155 -14.04 5.88 -2.52
C ILE A 155 -15.12 6.79 -3.09
N LYS A 156 -14.97 7.29 -4.32
CA LYS A 156 -15.77 8.42 -4.82
C LYS A 156 -16.86 8.02 -5.80
N GLN A 157 -16.63 6.99 -6.59
CA GLN A 157 -17.45 6.77 -7.79
C GLN A 157 -18.54 5.72 -7.57
N GLY A 158 -18.44 4.90 -6.51
CA GLY A 158 -19.45 3.89 -6.17
C GLY A 158 -19.58 2.74 -7.17
N ASN A 159 -18.79 2.74 -8.25
CA ASN A 159 -18.74 1.68 -9.23
C ASN A 159 -18.15 0.41 -8.62
N TRP A 160 -18.86 -0.70 -8.81
CA TRP A 160 -18.40 -2.01 -8.38
C TRP A 160 -17.15 -2.43 -9.15
N LYS A 161 -16.12 -2.85 -8.42
CA LYS A 161 -14.81 -3.23 -8.93
C LYS A 161 -14.38 -4.56 -8.34
N ARG A 162 -13.66 -5.35 -9.13
CA ARG A 162 -13.15 -6.67 -8.74
C ARG A 162 -11.88 -7.08 -9.46
N GLY A 163 -11.27 -8.16 -8.99
CA GLY A 163 -10.15 -8.84 -9.65
C GLY A 163 -8.80 -8.15 -9.46
N LEU A 164 -8.69 -7.19 -8.54
CA LEU A 164 -7.40 -6.66 -8.09
C LEU A 164 -6.78 -7.64 -7.10
N GLU A 165 -5.54 -8.05 -7.36
CA GLU A 165 -4.73 -8.84 -6.45
C GLU A 165 -3.65 -7.94 -5.83
N VAL A 166 -3.64 -7.82 -4.51
CA VAL A 166 -2.58 -7.15 -3.74
C VAL A 166 -1.62 -8.21 -3.23
N HIS A 167 -0.38 -8.20 -3.74
CA HIS A 167 0.65 -9.16 -3.32
C HIS A 167 1.46 -8.63 -2.14
N TYR A 168 1.86 -7.37 -2.18
CA TYR A 168 2.48 -6.68 -1.04
C TYR A 168 2.48 -5.17 -1.28
N ALA A 169 2.64 -4.39 -0.22
CA ALA A 169 3.09 -3.02 -0.32
C ALA A 169 4.59 -2.92 -0.03
N PHE A 170 5.22 -1.85 -0.48
CA PHE A 170 6.64 -1.60 -0.19
C PHE A 170 6.90 -0.15 0.19
N VAL A 171 7.89 0.02 1.07
CA VAL A 171 8.52 1.30 1.40
C VAL A 171 10.02 1.12 1.20
N ARG A 172 10.56 1.64 0.10
CA ARG A 172 11.91 1.35 -0.42
C ARG A 172 12.80 2.58 -0.33
N GLU A 173 14.01 2.42 0.19
CA GLU A 173 15.03 3.48 0.16
C GLU A 173 15.47 3.74 -1.28
N ILE A 174 15.41 5.00 -1.72
CA ILE A 174 15.81 5.40 -3.08
C ILE A 174 16.93 6.44 -3.10
N GLY A 175 17.38 6.91 -1.93
CA GLY A 175 18.49 7.86 -1.82
C GLY A 175 18.47 8.62 -0.50
N SER A 176 19.41 9.56 -0.36
CA SER A 176 19.46 10.50 0.77
C SER A 176 18.78 11.82 0.41
N VAL A 177 18.30 12.53 1.44
CA VAL A 177 17.76 13.91 1.33
C VAL A 177 18.89 14.91 1.12
#